data_AF-A0A1Y0GV07-F1
#
_entry.id   AF-A0A1Y0GV07-F1
#
_cell.length_a   1.000
_cell.length_b   1.000
_cell.length_c   1.000
_cell.angle_alpha   90.00
_cell.angle_beta   90.00
_cell.angle_gamma   90.00
#
_symmetry.space_group_name_H-M   'P 1'
#
loop_
_entity.id
_entity.type
_entity.pdbx_description
1 polymer ?
#
loop_
_entity_poly.entity_id
_entity_poly.type
_entity_poly.pdbx_seq_one_letter_code
_entity_poly.pdbx_strand_id
1 'polypeptide(L)'
;MVGAVKDVDLTELLGYEIGVAITGQEDVATTLVVTEGFGKLSMAERTFKLLQSLEGRSASLNGATQIRAGVIRPEVIAPVEHAAGDLPPAASGNELKVGTPIRVIREPYFGALATVSGLPAQLQVVESGAEVRVLEAKLGNGEVVCVPRANVEIIATS
;
A
#
# COMPACT_ATOMS: atom_id res chain seq x y z
N MET A 1 -10.36 -11.07 5.70
CA MET A 1 -9.17 -10.34 5.21
C MET A 1 -9.55 -9.79 3.85
N VAL A 2 -9.67 -8.48 3.71
CA VAL A 2 -9.98 -7.79 2.44
C VAL A 2 -8.89 -6.74 2.25
N GLY A 3 -8.28 -6.66 1.07
CA GLY A 3 -7.18 -5.72 0.81
C GLY A 3 -6.21 -6.18 -0.28
N ALA A 4 -5.97 -7.49 -0.36
CA ALA A 4 -5.19 -8.11 -1.43
C ALA A 4 -5.96 -9.24 -2.13
N VAL A 5 -5.48 -9.59 -3.32
CA VAL A 5 -6.01 -10.66 -4.17
C VAL A 5 -4.94 -11.74 -4.38
N LYS A 6 -5.34 -13.00 -4.53
CA LYS A 6 -4.38 -14.03 -4.92
C LYS A 6 -4.19 -14.01 -6.43
N ASP A 7 -2.94 -14.13 -6.83
CA ASP A 7 -2.57 -14.16 -8.25
C ASP A 7 -3.22 -15.33 -9.02
N VAL A 8 -3.34 -16.48 -8.36
CA VAL A 8 -4.03 -17.66 -8.92
C VAL A 8 -5.51 -17.40 -9.22
N ASP A 9 -6.20 -16.65 -8.36
CA ASP A 9 -7.63 -16.33 -8.55
C ASP A 9 -7.80 -15.40 -9.76
N LEU A 10 -6.85 -14.48 -10.00
CA LEU A 10 -6.85 -13.61 -11.18
C LEU A 10 -6.52 -14.38 -12.46
N THR A 11 -5.55 -15.29 -12.39
CA THR A 11 -5.17 -16.13 -13.53
C THR A 11 -6.32 -17.05 -13.96
N GLU A 12 -7.05 -17.62 -12.99
CA GLU A 12 -8.25 -18.42 -13.27
C GLU A 12 -9.38 -17.57 -13.88
N LEU A 13 -9.57 -16.34 -13.40
CA LEU A 13 -10.57 -15.41 -13.93
C LEU A 13 -10.26 -14.97 -15.37
N LEU A 14 -9.00 -14.67 -15.66
CA LEU A 14 -8.55 -14.13 -16.96
C LEU A 14 -8.23 -15.22 -17.99
N GLY A 15 -7.87 -16.42 -17.53
CA GLY A 15 -7.36 -17.51 -18.37
C GLY A 15 -5.88 -17.36 -18.75
N TYR A 16 -5.18 -16.35 -18.22
CA TYR A 16 -3.75 -16.10 -18.44
C TYR A 16 -3.16 -15.29 -17.28
N GLU A 17 -1.83 -15.30 -17.14
CA GLU A 17 -1.13 -14.49 -16.12
C GLU A 17 -1.22 -12.99 -16.44
N ILE A 18 -1.71 -12.21 -15.48
CA ILE A 18 -1.89 -10.76 -15.66
C ILE A 18 -0.53 -10.03 -15.69
N GLY A 19 -0.38 -9.10 -16.63
CA GLY A 19 0.78 -8.21 -16.67
C GLY A 19 0.64 -7.08 -15.65
N VAL A 20 1.44 -7.07 -14.58
CA VAL A 20 1.35 -6.05 -13.51
C VAL A 20 1.87 -4.66 -13.87
N ALA A 21 2.46 -4.48 -15.06
CA ALA A 21 3.04 -3.20 -15.47
C ALA A 21 2.00 -2.23 -16.05
N ILE A 22 1.01 -2.77 -16.77
CA ILE A 22 -0.06 -2.04 -17.46
C ILE A 22 -1.32 -2.90 -17.35
N THR A 23 -2.36 -2.41 -16.68
CA THR A 23 -3.66 -3.08 -16.49
C THR A 23 -4.82 -2.13 -16.77
N GLY A 24 -6.03 -2.67 -16.91
CA GLY A 24 -7.28 -1.96 -17.17
C GLY A 24 -7.77 -2.06 -18.61
N GLN A 25 -7.24 -3.01 -19.38
CA GLN A 25 -7.66 -3.32 -20.76
C GLN A 25 -8.02 -4.81 -20.93
N GLU A 26 -8.06 -5.55 -19.83
CA GLU A 26 -8.47 -6.96 -19.80
C GLU A 26 -9.94 -7.09 -20.19
N ASP A 27 -10.26 -8.12 -20.96
CA ASP A 27 -11.64 -8.42 -21.39
C ASP A 27 -12.44 -9.09 -20.27
N VAL A 28 -12.79 -8.29 -19.26
CA VAL A 28 -13.55 -8.72 -18.07
C VAL A 28 -14.71 -7.78 -17.79
N ALA A 29 -15.82 -8.34 -17.32
CA ALA A 29 -17.04 -7.59 -17.03
C ALA A 29 -16.98 -6.76 -15.73
N THR A 30 -15.87 -6.80 -14.98
CA THR A 30 -15.77 -6.15 -13.67
C THR A 30 -14.38 -5.56 -13.45
N THR A 31 -14.35 -4.34 -12.92
CA THR A 31 -13.12 -3.68 -12.47
C THR A 31 -12.83 -4.07 -11.02
N LEU A 32 -11.61 -4.54 -10.77
CA LEU A 32 -11.11 -4.81 -9.41
C LEU A 32 -9.99 -3.81 -9.06
N VAL A 33 -10.18 -3.08 -7.97
CA VAL A 33 -9.11 -2.25 -7.38
C VAL A 33 -8.74 -2.87 -6.03
N VAL A 34 -7.46 -3.20 -5.87
CA VAL A 34 -6.90 -3.76 -4.64
C VAL A 34 -6.01 -2.73 -3.97
N THR A 35 -6.20 -2.52 -2.67
CA THR A 35 -5.47 -1.50 -1.91
C THR A 35 -4.07 -1.95 -1.53
N GLU A 36 -3.88 -3.25 -1.27
CA GLU A 36 -2.62 -3.82 -0.77
C GLU A 36 -1.94 -4.76 -1.77
N GLY A 37 -2.45 -4.86 -3.00
CA GLY A 37 -1.85 -5.67 -4.06
C GLY A 37 -2.14 -7.16 -3.94
N PHE A 38 -1.09 -7.99 -3.93
CA PHE A 38 -1.20 -9.45 -4.08
C PHE A 38 -0.88 -10.21 -2.79
N GLY A 39 -1.53 -11.35 -2.60
CA GLY A 39 -1.29 -12.27 -1.48
C GLY A 39 -2.31 -12.16 -0.34
N LYS A 40 -1.84 -12.35 0.90
CA LYS A 40 -2.68 -12.36 2.11
C LYS A 40 -2.39 -11.13 2.96
N LEU A 41 -2.88 -9.98 2.52
CA LEU A 41 -2.69 -8.69 3.20
C LEU A 41 -4.04 -8.13 3.65
N SER A 42 -4.07 -7.62 4.88
CA SER A 42 -5.22 -6.89 5.40
C SER A 42 -5.13 -5.43 4.97
N MET A 43 -6.25 -4.88 4.48
CA MET A 43 -6.39 -3.46 4.21
C MET A 43 -6.08 -2.65 5.48
N ALA A 44 -5.37 -1.55 5.32
CA ALA A 44 -5.15 -0.60 6.39
C ALA A 44 -6.49 -0.13 6.98
N GLU A 45 -6.60 -0.12 8.32
CA GLU A 45 -7.84 0.18 9.05
C GLU A 45 -8.43 1.55 8.67
N ARG A 46 -7.58 2.55 8.42
CA ARG A 46 -7.99 3.87 7.95
C ARG A 46 -8.68 3.81 6.59
N THR A 47 -8.07 3.12 5.63
CA THR A 47 -8.64 2.95 4.28
C THR A 47 -9.98 2.23 4.36
N PHE A 48 -10.06 1.19 5.18
CA PHE A 48 -11.31 0.47 5.42
C PHE A 48 -12.40 1.39 6.00
N LYS A 49 -12.09 2.14 7.07
CA LYS A 49 -13.02 3.11 7.69
C LYS A 49 -13.47 4.20 6.70
N LEU A 50 -12.57 4.68 5.85
CA LEU A 50 -12.89 5.66 4.81
C LEU A 50 -13.84 5.09 3.77
N LEU A 51 -13.57 3.88 3.26
CA LEU A 51 -14.47 3.24 2.29
C LEU A 51 -15.82 2.90 2.93
N GLN A 52 -15.82 2.46 4.19
CA GLN A 52 -17.03 2.18 4.95
C GLN A 52 -17.88 3.44 5.18
N SER A 53 -17.28 4.61 5.41
CA SER A 53 -18.05 5.86 5.56
C SER A 53 -18.76 6.30 4.27
N LEU A 54 -18.39 5.72 3.13
CA LEU A 54 -19.00 5.93 1.83
C LEU A 54 -19.99 4.82 1.43
N GLU A 55 -20.27 3.86 2.32
CA GLU A 55 -21.20 2.77 2.06
C GLU A 55 -22.59 3.31 1.63
N GLY A 56 -23.16 2.70 0.58
CA GLY A 56 -24.44 3.10 0.01
C GLY A 56 -24.38 4.32 -0.92
N ARG A 57 -23.22 4.97 -1.09
CA ARG A 57 -23.04 6.07 -2.05
C ARG A 57 -22.70 5.54 -3.45
N SER A 58 -23.15 6.27 -4.47
CA SER A 58 -22.67 6.05 -5.84
C SER A 58 -21.18 6.40 -5.93
N ALA A 59 -20.41 5.64 -6.71
CA ALA A 59 -19.01 5.94 -6.99
C ALA A 59 -18.67 5.56 -8.43
N SER A 60 -17.69 6.25 -9.00
CA SER A 60 -17.08 5.93 -10.28
C SER A 60 -15.72 5.30 -10.03
N LEU A 61 -15.38 4.29 -10.83
CA LEU A 61 -14.15 3.51 -10.70
C LEU A 61 -13.36 3.56 -12.02
N ASN A 62 -12.06 3.78 -11.91
CA ASN A 62 -11.11 3.57 -12.99
C ASN A 62 -9.99 2.65 -12.48
N GLY A 63 -9.94 1.42 -12.95
CA GLY A 63 -8.92 0.44 -12.55
C GLY A 63 -7.62 0.50 -13.36
N ALA A 64 -7.52 1.39 -14.36
CA ALA A 64 -6.35 1.46 -15.22
C ALA A 64 -5.10 1.82 -14.41
N THR A 65 -4.05 1.02 -14.58
CA THR A 65 -2.79 1.20 -13.85
C THR A 65 -1.62 1.12 -14.83
N GLN A 66 -0.68 2.05 -14.72
CA GLN A 66 0.57 2.04 -15.48
C GLN A 66 1.70 2.55 -14.59
N ILE A 67 2.72 1.72 -14.34
CA ILE A 67 3.75 2.03 -13.32
C ILE A 67 5.05 2.64 -13.89
N ARG A 68 5.23 2.70 -15.21
CA ARG A 68 6.38 3.32 -15.89
C ARG A 68 5.93 4.16 -17.08
N ALA A 69 6.72 5.20 -17.41
CA ALA A 69 6.56 6.09 -18.56
C ALA A 69 5.11 6.56 -18.79
N GLY A 70 4.70 7.67 -18.16
CA GLY A 70 3.29 8.09 -18.17
C GLY A 70 2.48 7.34 -17.11
N VAL A 71 2.83 7.54 -15.85
CA VAL A 71 2.23 6.82 -14.71
C VAL A 71 0.72 7.09 -14.66
N ILE A 72 -0.07 6.02 -14.64
CA ILE A 72 -1.52 6.05 -14.43
C ILE A 72 -1.80 5.29 -13.13
N ARG A 73 -2.59 5.88 -12.24
CA ARG A 73 -3.01 5.26 -10.99
C ARG A 73 -4.49 4.92 -11.07
N PRO A 74 -4.92 3.83 -10.42
CA PRO A 74 -6.34 3.55 -10.30
C PRO A 74 -6.99 4.60 -9.41
N GLU A 75 -8.26 4.91 -9.69
CA GLU A 75 -9.02 5.95 -9.02
C GLU A 75 -10.41 5.44 -8.61
N VAL A 76 -10.84 5.86 -7.41
CA VAL A 76 -12.21 5.68 -6.90
C VAL A 76 -12.73 7.06 -6.56
N ILE A 77 -13.79 7.50 -7.25
CA ILE A 77 -14.38 8.83 -7.10
C ILE A 77 -15.77 8.68 -6.53
N ALA A 78 -15.97 9.12 -5.29
CA ALA A 78 -17.27 9.16 -4.64
C ALA A 78 -17.66 10.63 -4.33
N PRO A 79 -18.82 11.14 -4.79
CA PRO A 79 -19.29 12.45 -4.44
C PRO A 79 -19.61 12.53 -2.95
N VAL A 80 -19.06 13.55 -2.30
CA VAL A 80 -19.35 13.90 -0.91
C VAL A 80 -20.10 15.22 -0.87
N GLU A 81 -21.14 15.30 -0.06
CA GLU A 81 -21.81 16.56 0.24
C GLU A 81 -21.02 17.23 1.38
N HIS A 82 -19.97 17.98 1.06
CA HIS A 82 -19.25 18.81 2.04
C HIS A 82 -19.00 20.21 1.48
N ALA A 83 -19.23 21.22 2.32
CA ALA A 83 -18.84 22.59 2.03
C ALA A 83 -17.31 22.67 1.92
N ALA A 84 -16.80 23.55 1.05
CA ALA A 84 -15.40 23.64 0.61
C ALA A 84 -14.34 23.99 1.69
N GLY A 85 -14.61 23.75 2.98
CA GLY A 85 -13.75 24.11 4.11
C GLY A 85 -13.22 22.97 4.98
N ASP A 86 -13.75 21.75 4.87
CA ASP A 86 -13.42 20.62 5.77
C ASP A 86 -12.44 19.60 5.16
N LEU A 87 -11.76 19.95 4.06
CA LEU A 87 -10.71 19.09 3.53
C LEU A 87 -9.56 19.05 4.53
N PRO A 88 -9.23 17.90 5.15
CA PRO A 88 -8.01 17.79 5.94
C PRO A 88 -6.85 18.17 5.02
N PRO A 89 -5.84 18.91 5.54
CA PRO A 89 -4.70 19.32 4.72
C PRO A 89 -4.12 18.09 4.01
N ALA A 90 -3.89 18.23 2.71
CA ALA A 90 -3.23 17.20 1.92
C ALA A 90 -1.98 16.76 2.69
N ALA A 91 -1.92 15.47 3.06
CA ALA A 91 -0.85 14.96 3.89
C ALA A 91 0.49 15.23 3.19
N SER A 92 1.19 16.25 3.68
CA SER A 92 2.57 16.58 3.30
C SER A 92 3.36 15.27 3.37
N GLY A 93 4.00 14.89 2.26
CA GLY A 93 4.64 13.59 2.09
C GLY A 93 5.25 13.07 3.40
N ASN A 94 4.69 11.99 3.94
CA ASN A 94 5.03 11.55 5.29
C ASN A 94 6.54 11.32 5.35
N GLU A 95 7.20 12.00 6.27
CA GLU A 95 8.63 11.82 6.51
C GLU A 95 8.82 10.62 7.44
N LEU A 96 9.74 9.73 7.11
CA LEU A 96 10.13 8.61 7.97
C LEU A 96 10.76 9.16 9.26
N LYS A 97 10.03 9.08 10.37
CA LYS A 97 10.46 9.48 11.71
C LYS A 97 10.24 8.32 12.68
N VAL A 98 10.91 8.38 13.83
CA VAL A 98 10.61 7.45 14.93
C VAL A 98 9.16 7.65 15.35
N GLY A 99 8.42 6.55 15.51
CA GLY A 99 6.98 6.55 15.74
C GLY A 99 6.12 6.49 14.47
N THR A 100 6.69 6.65 13.28
CA THR A 100 5.93 6.54 12.02
C THR A 100 5.47 5.09 11.83
N PRO A 101 4.17 4.84 11.58
CA PRO A 101 3.67 3.52 11.22
C PRO A 101 4.03 3.18 9.77
N ILE A 102 4.51 1.96 9.57
CA ILE A 102 5.04 1.49 8.29
C ILE A 102 4.57 0.06 7.99
N ARG A 103 4.58 -0.31 6.71
CA ARG A 103 4.44 -1.68 6.24
C ARG A 103 5.74 -2.11 5.58
N VAL A 104 6.20 -3.32 5.86
CA VAL A 104 7.35 -3.90 5.16
C VAL A 104 6.89 -4.46 3.80
N ILE A 105 7.56 -4.05 2.72
CA ILE A 105 7.19 -4.39 1.33
C ILE A 105 8.18 -5.36 0.67
N ARG A 106 9.09 -5.97 1.46
CA ARG A 106 10.04 -7.00 1.02
C ARG A 106 10.15 -8.11 2.06
N GLU A 107 10.57 -9.28 1.61
CA GLU A 107 10.96 -10.38 2.49
C GLU A 107 12.12 -9.98 3.43
N PRO A 108 12.26 -10.64 4.60
CA PRO A 108 11.45 -11.77 5.09
C PRO A 108 10.14 -11.34 5.77
N TYR A 109 9.95 -10.05 6.05
CA TYR A 109 8.78 -9.56 6.81
C TYR A 109 7.67 -8.99 5.92
N PHE A 110 7.56 -9.43 4.66
CA PHE A 110 6.62 -8.87 3.69
C PHE A 110 5.19 -8.81 4.24
N GLY A 111 4.57 -7.63 4.16
CA GLY A 111 3.22 -7.37 4.66
C GLY A 111 3.12 -7.05 6.16
N ALA A 112 4.21 -7.19 6.93
CA ALA A 112 4.18 -6.94 8.36
C ALA A 112 3.96 -5.44 8.65
N LEU A 113 3.02 -5.16 9.55
CA LEU A 113 2.80 -3.83 10.11
C LEU A 113 3.77 -3.59 11.25
N ALA A 114 4.41 -2.42 11.24
CA ALA A 114 5.41 -2.06 12.23
C ALA A 114 5.38 -0.57 12.54
N THR A 115 6.05 -0.19 13.62
CA THR A 115 6.29 1.21 13.97
C THR A 115 7.80 1.45 13.99
N VAL A 116 8.28 2.53 13.37
CA VAL A 116 9.71 2.87 13.39
C VAL A 116 10.15 3.11 14.85
N SER A 117 11.08 2.31 15.35
CA SER A 117 11.68 2.46 16.68
C SER A 117 13.01 3.22 16.64
N GLY A 118 13.71 3.18 15.50
CA GLY A 118 15.03 3.80 15.36
C GLY A 118 15.38 4.11 13.90
N LEU A 119 16.18 5.16 13.71
CA LEU A 119 16.69 5.57 12.40
C LEU A 119 18.22 5.73 12.47
N PRO A 120 18.98 4.62 12.42
CA PRO A 120 20.44 4.67 12.41
C PRO A 120 20.94 5.57 11.27
N ALA A 121 21.86 6.47 11.60
CA ALA A 121 22.45 7.41 10.62
C ALA A 121 23.54 6.75 9.75
N GLN A 122 24.17 5.70 10.26
CA GLN A 122 25.22 4.96 9.58
C GLN A 122 24.61 3.95 8.58
N LEU A 123 25.26 3.81 7.42
CA LEU A 123 24.93 2.74 6.47
C LEU A 123 25.26 1.39 7.11
N GLN A 124 24.36 0.42 6.97
CA GLN A 124 24.63 -0.97 7.36
C GLN A 124 24.85 -1.82 6.12
N VAL A 125 25.81 -2.75 6.22
CA VAL A 125 26.00 -3.80 5.24
C VAL A 125 24.87 -4.81 5.43
N VAL A 126 23.99 -4.91 4.44
CA VAL A 126 22.95 -5.95 4.40
C VAL A 126 23.50 -7.24 3.82
N GLU A 127 22.75 -8.35 3.91
CA GLU A 127 23.18 -9.69 3.45
C GLU A 127 23.68 -9.73 2.00
N SER A 128 23.23 -8.80 1.14
CA SER A 128 23.71 -8.67 -0.24
C SER A 128 25.10 -8.03 -0.37
N GLY A 129 25.72 -7.61 0.74
CA GLY A 129 26.99 -6.87 0.77
C GLY A 129 26.86 -5.38 0.46
N ALA A 130 25.64 -4.88 0.21
CA ALA A 130 25.41 -3.47 -0.10
C ALA A 130 25.32 -2.61 1.17
N GLU A 131 25.89 -1.41 1.12
CA GLU A 131 25.74 -0.41 2.19
C GLU A 131 24.44 0.37 1.99
N VAL A 132 23.46 0.15 2.85
CA VAL A 132 22.14 0.79 2.75
C VAL A 132 21.75 1.49 4.04
N ARG A 133 20.94 2.54 3.90
CA ARG A 133 20.29 3.16 5.05
C ARG A 133 19.20 2.23 5.55
N VAL A 134 19.29 1.88 6.83
CA VAL A 134 18.33 1.01 7.51
C VAL A 134 17.45 1.82 8.46
N LEU A 135 16.41 1.16 8.96
CA LEU A 135 15.61 1.58 10.09
C LEU A 135 15.37 0.37 10.99
N GLU A 136 15.13 0.63 12.27
CA GLU A 136 14.62 -0.35 13.21
C GLU A 136 13.09 -0.22 13.28
N ALA A 137 12.40 -1.33 13.14
CA ALA A 137 10.95 -1.42 13.14
C ALA A 137 10.48 -2.37 14.23
N LYS A 138 9.58 -1.90 15.10
CA LYS A 138 8.90 -2.73 16.07
C LYS A 138 7.65 -3.34 15.44
N LEU A 139 7.66 -4.65 15.25
CA LEU A 139 6.55 -5.44 14.72
C LEU A 139 5.42 -5.56 15.76
N GLY A 140 4.20 -5.89 15.30
CA GLY A 140 3.04 -6.06 16.17
C GLY A 140 3.17 -7.16 17.25
N ASN A 141 4.08 -8.12 17.07
CA ASN A 141 4.43 -9.14 18.07
C ASN A 141 5.40 -8.64 19.16
N GLY A 142 5.88 -7.40 19.07
CA GLY A 142 6.83 -6.78 19.99
C GLY A 142 8.30 -6.93 19.60
N GLU A 143 8.61 -7.72 18.57
CA GLU A 143 9.95 -7.93 18.04
C GLU A 143 10.48 -6.67 17.34
N VAL A 144 11.79 -6.39 17.47
CA VAL A 144 12.45 -5.27 16.80
C VAL A 144 13.33 -5.83 15.69
N VAL A 145 13.06 -5.43 14.46
CA VAL A 145 13.76 -5.90 13.26
C VAL A 145 14.45 -4.74 12.56
N CYS A 146 15.60 -5.00 11.94
CA CYS A 146 16.31 -4.03 11.12
C CYS A 146 16.00 -4.28 9.64
N VAL A 147 15.48 -3.27 8.94
CA VAL A 147 15.12 -3.38 7.52
C VAL A 147 15.64 -2.17 6.73
N PRO A 148 16.01 -2.33 5.45
CA PRO A 148 16.35 -1.21 4.58
C PRO A 148 15.19 -0.21 4.50
N ARG A 149 15.50 1.09 4.50
CA ARG A 149 14.47 2.14 4.35
C ARG A 149 13.70 2.02 3.04
N ALA A 150 14.33 1.48 2.00
CA ALA A 150 13.70 1.22 0.70
C ALA A 150 12.70 0.04 0.73
N ASN A 151 12.71 -0.76 1.79
CA ASN A 151 11.87 -1.96 1.93
C ASN A 151 10.64 -1.70 2.79
N VAL A 152 10.30 -0.44 3.05
CA VAL A 152 9.11 -0.07 3.80
C VAL A 152 8.32 1.01 3.08
N GLU A 153 7.00 1.01 3.29
CA GLU A 153 6.12 2.11 2.92
C GLU A 153 5.50 2.71 4.19
N ILE A 154 5.23 4.02 4.18
CA ILE A 154 4.58 4.69 5.30
C ILE A 154 3.08 4.52 5.20
N ILE A 155 2.46 4.12 6.30
CA ILE A 155 1.01 4.01 6.40
C ILE A 155 0.53 5.28 7.09
N ALA A 156 -0.36 6.03 6.46
CA ALA A 156 -0.86 7.26 7.06
C ALA A 156 -1.91 6.95 8.14
N THR A 157 -1.68 7.34 9.39
CA THR A 157 -2.66 7.22 10.49
C THR A 157 -3.14 8.60 10.90
N SER A 158 -4.34 8.99 10.44
CA SER A 158 -5.16 10.09 11.01
C SER A 158 -6.59 9.93 10.54
#